data_AF-A0A0C9NG52-F1
#
_entry.id   AF-A0A0C9NG52-F1
#
_cell.length_a   1.000
_cell.length_b   1.000
_cell.length_c   1.000
_cell.angle_alpha   90.00
_cell.angle_beta   90.00
_cell.angle_gamma   90.00
#
_symmetry.space_group_name_H-M   'P 1'
#
loop_
_entity.id
_entity.type
_entity.pdbx_description
1 polymer ?
#
loop_
_entity_poly.entity_id
_entity_poly.type
_entity_poly.pdbx_seq_one_letter_code
_entity_poly.pdbx_strand_id
1 'polypeptide(L)'
;MVCSTTTLPHRCRWGRPPHQPVQPQGTRRKLLFLPPYSPDFNPIEKAFARLKAMLRKAGERTVSSLWSLIGRLVDLFQPQECANYFN
;
A
#
# COMPACT_ATOMS: atom_id res chain seq x y z
N MET A 1 4.57 -16.68 -53.63
CA MET A 1 5.44 -15.51 -53.38
C MET A 1 5.04 -14.93 -52.03
N VAL A 2 6.01 -14.86 -51.11
CA VAL A 2 6.02 -14.28 -49.74
C VAL A 2 5.00 -13.14 -49.51
N CYS A 3 4.39 -12.92 -48.35
CA CYS A 3 4.88 -12.75 -46.96
C CYS A 3 3.61 -12.34 -46.16
N SER A 4 3.42 -12.43 -44.85
CA SER A 4 4.04 -13.10 -43.72
C SER A 4 3.20 -12.69 -42.50
N THR A 5 3.13 -13.60 -41.53
CA THR A 5 2.96 -13.32 -40.10
C THR A 5 1.73 -12.52 -39.65
N THR A 6 0.71 -13.28 -39.26
CA THR A 6 -0.17 -12.97 -38.13
C THR A 6 0.68 -12.70 -36.88
N THR A 7 1.10 -11.46 -36.70
CA THR A 7 1.69 -10.99 -35.45
C THR A 7 0.55 -10.46 -34.58
N LEU A 8 0.04 -11.33 -33.71
CA LEU A 8 -0.65 -10.92 -32.48
C LEU A 8 0.19 -9.80 -31.85
N PRO A 9 -0.37 -8.63 -31.53
CA PRO A 9 0.36 -7.70 -30.68
C PRO A 9 0.39 -8.35 -29.30
N HIS A 10 1.49 -9.05 -29.03
CA HIS A 10 2.03 -9.30 -27.70
C HIS A 10 2.28 -7.92 -27.06
N ARG A 11 1.20 -7.26 -26.64
CA ARG A 11 1.28 -6.06 -25.82
C ARG A 11 1.59 -6.55 -24.43
N CYS A 12 2.88 -6.80 -24.17
CA CYS A 12 3.42 -6.85 -22.83
C CYS A 12 3.00 -5.54 -22.14
N ARG A 13 1.94 -5.61 -21.32
CA ARG A 13 1.39 -4.49 -20.57
C ARG A 13 2.31 -4.24 -19.37
N TRP A 14 3.55 -3.84 -19.62
CA TRP A 14 4.41 -3.29 -18.59
C TRP A 14 4.00 -1.84 -18.34
N GLY A 15 3.35 -1.63 -17.19
CA GLY A 15 3.30 -0.37 -16.46
C GLY A 15 2.55 0.80 -17.10
N ARG A 16 1.56 1.35 -16.39
CA ARG A 16 1.24 2.77 -16.58
C ARG A 16 2.53 3.57 -16.36
N PRO A 17 2.79 4.65 -17.12
CA PRO A 17 3.91 5.53 -16.82
C PRO A 17 3.81 6.04 -15.37
N PRO A 18 4.93 6.13 -14.64
CA PRO A 18 4.97 6.35 -13.18
C PRO A 18 4.36 7.68 -12.70
N HIS A 19 3.90 8.53 -13.63
CA HIS A 19 3.30 9.84 -13.35
C HIS A 19 1.84 9.98 -13.82
N GLN A 20 1.20 8.90 -14.30
CA GLN A 20 -0.21 8.97 -14.69
C GLN A 20 -1.13 8.66 -13.51
N PRO A 21 -2.00 9.60 -13.08
CA PRO A 21 -2.98 9.32 -12.04
C PRO A 21 -3.92 8.19 -12.47
N VAL A 22 -4.12 7.22 -11.59
CA VAL A 22 -5.02 6.09 -11.81
C VAL A 22 -6.46 6.58 -11.76
N GLN A 23 -7.08 6.83 -12.92
CA GLN A 23 -8.49 7.24 -12.98
C GLN A 23 -9.40 6.20 -12.26
N PRO A 24 -10.18 6.60 -11.25
CA PRO A 24 -11.08 5.69 -10.55
C PRO A 24 -12.23 5.29 -11.48
N GLN A 25 -12.37 3.98 -11.73
CA GLN A 25 -13.52 3.43 -12.45
C GLN A 25 -14.66 3.27 -11.45
N GLY A 26 -15.49 4.31 -11.33
CA GLY A 26 -16.67 4.33 -10.45
C GLY A 26 -16.34 4.74 -9.01
N THR A 27 -17.18 5.65 -8.48
CA THR A 27 -17.08 6.35 -7.18
C THR A 27 -16.12 7.55 -7.17
N ARG A 28 -16.63 8.70 -6.66
CA ARG A 28 -15.87 9.95 -6.46
C ARG A 28 -14.74 9.72 -5.45
N ARG A 29 -13.57 9.31 -5.94
CA ARG A 29 -12.31 9.26 -5.20
C ARG A 29 -11.40 10.38 -5.67
N LYS A 30 -10.96 11.23 -4.75
CA LYS A 30 -9.90 12.20 -5.04
C LYS A 30 -8.56 11.46 -4.99
N LEU A 31 -7.85 11.43 -6.10
CA LEU A 31 -6.46 11.01 -6.12
C LEU A 31 -5.63 12.17 -5.59
N LEU A 32 -4.96 11.95 -4.47
CA LEU A 32 -3.98 12.90 -3.94
C LEU A 32 -2.63 12.52 -4.53
N PHE A 33 -1.97 13.49 -5.16
CA PHE A 33 -0.61 13.30 -5.66
C PHE A 33 0.35 13.30 -4.48
N LEU A 34 1.15 12.25 -4.35
CA LEU A 34 2.24 12.15 -3.39
C LEU A 34 3.57 12.25 -4.16
N PRO A 35 4.48 13.17 -3.79
CA PRO A 35 5.79 13.22 -4.42
C PRO A 35 6.57 11.92 -4.19
N PRO A 36 7.43 11.50 -5.12
CA PRO A 36 8.31 10.35 -4.91
C PRO A 36 9.21 10.57 -3.68
N TYR A 37 9.38 9.54 -2.85
CA TYR A 37 10.20 9.55 -1.64
C TYR A 37 9.80 10.60 -0.59
N SER A 38 8.50 10.72 -0.33
CA SER A 38 7.94 11.57 0.73
C SER A 38 7.46 10.73 1.93
N PRO A 39 8.37 10.16 2.75
CA PRO A 39 7.98 9.37 3.93
C PRO A 39 7.22 10.22 4.96
N ASP A 40 7.48 11.53 4.99
CA ASP A 40 6.87 12.46 5.95
C ASP A 40 5.40 12.83 5.63
N PHE A 41 4.96 12.66 4.37
CA PHE A 41 3.60 13.00 3.93
C PHE A 41 2.64 11.82 3.93
N ASN A 42 3.05 10.66 4.45
CA ASN A 42 2.21 9.48 4.51
C ASN A 42 1.81 9.18 5.97
N PRO A 43 0.63 9.63 6.44
CA PRO A 43 0.20 9.45 7.83
C PRO A 43 0.13 7.97 8.27
N ILE A 44 0.13 7.04 7.31
CA ILE A 44 0.21 5.61 7.57
C ILE A 44 1.56 5.17 8.15
N GLU A 45 2.65 5.91 7.89
CA GLU A 45 4.00 5.56 8.36
C GLU A 45 4.11 5.67 9.88
N LYS A 46 3.47 6.68 10.50
CA LYS A 46 3.40 6.84 11.96
C LYS A 46 2.69 5.63 12.60
N ALA A 47 1.57 5.20 12.03
CA ALA A 47 0.83 4.02 12.50
C ALA A 47 1.64 2.73 12.33
N PHE A 48 2.29 2.54 11.17
CA PHE A 48 3.14 1.37 10.93
C PHE A 48 4.40 1.34 11.79
N ALA A 49 4.98 2.50 12.13
CA ALA A 49 6.11 2.58 13.05
C ALA A 49 5.74 2.02 14.43
N ARG A 50 4.57 2.41 14.96
CA ARG A 50 4.04 1.89 16.22
C ARG A 50 3.73 0.39 16.14
N LEU A 51 3.06 -0.06 15.08
CA LEU A 51 2.76 -1.48 14.88
C LEU A 51 4.06 -2.31 14.86
N LYS A 52 5.08 -1.86 14.10
CA LYS A 52 6.40 -2.52 14.06
C LYS A 52 7.07 -2.56 15.43
N ALA A 53 6.95 -1.50 16.24
CA ALA A 53 7.50 -1.48 17.59
C ALA A 53 6.83 -2.53 18.49
N MET A 54 5.51 -2.66 18.42
CA MET A 54 4.76 -3.68 19.18
C MET A 54 5.11 -5.10 18.74
N LEU A 55 5.25 -5.33 17.44
CA LEU A 55 5.67 -6.63 16.89
C LEU A 55 7.08 -7.02 17.32
N ARG A 56 8.03 -6.07 17.27
CA ARG A 56 9.40 -6.30 17.77
C ARG A 56 9.44 -6.62 19.26
N LYS A 57 8.56 -6.00 20.05
CA LYS A 57 8.42 -6.28 21.49
C LYS A 57 7.85 -7.68 21.75
N ALA A 58 6.90 -8.13 20.93
CA ALA A 58 6.29 -9.44 21.10
C ALA A 58 7.20 -10.61 20.69
N GLY A 59 8.08 -10.41 19.69
CA GLY A 59 9.14 -11.37 19.36
C GLY A 59 8.66 -12.74 18.85
N GLU A 60 7.44 -12.82 18.30
CA GLU A 60 6.85 -14.04 17.77
C GLU A 60 7.68 -14.61 16.60
N ARG A 61 7.97 -15.92 16.65
CA ARG A 61 8.83 -16.61 15.66
C ARG A 61 8.06 -17.51 14.69
N THR A 62 6.72 -17.54 14.79
CA THR A 62 5.87 -18.36 13.90
C THR A 62 4.90 -17.49 13.12
N VAL A 63 4.64 -17.87 11.87
CA VAL A 63 3.78 -17.08 10.97
C VAL A 63 2.34 -17.04 11.47
N SER A 64 1.80 -18.17 11.97
CA SER A 64 0.44 -18.25 12.50
C SER A 64 0.23 -17.42 13.76
N SER A 65 1.20 -17.44 14.69
CA SER A 65 1.14 -16.59 15.88
C SER A 65 1.29 -15.11 15.54
N LEU A 66 2.15 -14.78 14.57
CA LEU A 66 2.30 -13.42 14.07
C LEU A 66 1.00 -12.86 13.49
N TRP A 67 0.30 -13.62 12.64
CA TRP A 67 -1.00 -13.19 12.08
C TRP A 67 -2.06 -12.95 13.15
N SER A 68 -2.16 -13.86 14.11
CA SER A 68 -3.10 -13.74 15.24
C SER A 68 -2.76 -12.52 16.11
N LEU A 69 -1.47 -12.27 16.32
CA LEU A 69 -1.00 -11.11 17.06
C LEU A 69 -1.30 -9.81 16.31
N ILE A 70 -1.04 -9.74 15.00
CA ILE A 70 -1.33 -8.56 14.19
C ILE A 70 -2.82 -8.19 14.31
N GLY A 71 -3.72 -9.16 14.21
CA GLY A 71 -5.16 -8.93 14.40
C GLY A 71 -5.47 -8.24 15.73
N ARG A 72 -4.99 -8.83 16.83
CA ARG A 72 -5.17 -8.27 18.18
C ARG A 72 -4.54 -6.88 18.35
N LEU A 73 -3.40 -6.64 17.71
CA LEU A 73 -2.69 -5.37 17.80
C LEU A 73 -3.39 -4.26 17.01
N VAL A 74 -3.99 -4.59 15.86
CA VAL A 74 -4.76 -3.64 15.05
C VAL A 74 -6.00 -3.17 15.81
N ASP A 75 -6.64 -4.05 16.58
CA ASP A 75 -7.79 -3.68 17.43
C ASP A 75 -7.45 -2.65 18.54
N LEU A 76 -6.17 -2.49 18.88
CA LEU A 76 -5.72 -1.52 19.89
C LEU A 76 -5.61 -0.09 19.35
N PHE A 77 -5.66 0.11 18.03
CA PHE A 77 -5.59 1.45 17.44
C PHE A 77 -6.91 2.18 17.61
N GLN A 78 -6.99 3.03 18.64
CA GLN A 78 -8.18 3.81 18.91
C GLN A 78 -8.37 4.94 17.87
N PRO A 79 -9.62 5.30 17.51
CA PRO A 79 -9.90 6.34 16.52
C PRO A 79 -9.27 7.69 16.86
N GLN A 80 -9.23 8.03 18.15
CA GLN A 80 -8.63 9.28 18.64
C GLN A 80 -7.11 9.31 18.43
N GLU A 81 -6.45 8.16 18.60
CA GLU A 81 -5.02 8.04 18.34
C GLU A 81 -4.72 8.13 16.84
N CYS A 82 -5.58 7.51 16.01
CA CYS A 82 -5.48 7.60 14.56
C CYS A 82 -5.61 9.02 14.04
N ALA A 83 -6.45 9.85 14.66
CA ALA A 83 -6.58 11.27 14.29
C ALA A 83 -5.26 12.04 14.48
N ASN A 84 -4.46 11.69 15.48
CA ASN A 84 -3.17 12.34 15.75
C ASN A 84 -2.11 12.07 14.66
N TYR A 85 -2.30 11.04 13.82
CA TYR A 85 -1.38 10.73 12.73
C TYR A 85 -1.53 11.68 11.53
N PHE A 86 -2.69 12.33 11.38
CA PHE A 86 -3.01 13.24 10.29
C PHE A 86 -2.69 14.72 10.57
N ASN A 87 -2.07 15.01 11.71
CA ASN A 87 -1.63 16.33 12.15
C ASN A 87 -0.11 16.52 11.94
#